data_AF-A0A1H6BLY6-F1
#
_entry.id   AF-A0A1H6BLY6-F1
#
_cell.length_a   1.000
_cell.length_b   1.000
_cell.length_c   1.000
_cell.angle_alpha   90.00
_cell.angle_beta   90.00
_cell.angle_gamma   90.00
#
_symmetry.space_group_name_H-M   'P 1'
#
loop_
_entity.id
_entity.type
_entity.pdbx_description
1 polymer ?
#
loop_
_entity_poly.entity_id
_entity_poly.type
_entity_poly.pdbx_seq_one_letter_code
_entity_poly.pdbx_strand_id
1 'polypeptide(L)'
;MSGCSSKDPDRLSKGDDLYDYYCAACHEENNLGRYLEQVPLHQRQMQAYEIVLMLKQGYSGAHPEFSLPQLSDEQADAVARFAYSLPASADN
;
A
#
# COMPACT_ATOMS: atom_id res chain seq x y z
N MET A 1 -12.78 17.97 24.75
CA MET A 1 -12.97 16.71 23.98
C MET A 1 -11.95 16.72 22.88
N SER A 2 -11.06 15.72 22.85
CA SER A 2 -9.97 15.62 21.90
C SER A 2 -10.55 15.55 20.49
N GLY A 3 -10.22 16.53 19.64
CA GLY A 3 -10.58 16.49 18.23
C GLY A 3 -9.91 15.28 17.61
N CYS A 4 -10.70 14.30 17.17
CA CYS A 4 -10.23 13.29 16.24
C CYS A 4 -9.87 14.03 14.96
N SER A 5 -8.59 14.40 14.83
CA SER A 5 -8.02 14.83 13.56
C SER A 5 -8.08 13.62 12.63
N SER A 6 -9.20 13.45 11.93
CA SER A 6 -9.26 12.59 10.76
C SER A 6 -8.11 13.03 9.86
N LYS A 7 -7.09 12.18 9.69
CA LYS A 7 -6.00 12.43 8.74
C LYS A 7 -6.67 12.68 7.40
N ASP A 8 -6.56 13.90 6.90
CA ASP A 8 -7.04 14.27 5.58
C ASP A 8 -6.10 13.63 4.56
N PRO A 9 -6.53 12.60 3.81
CA PRO A 9 -5.65 11.86 2.93
C PRO A 9 -5.10 12.73 1.79
N ASP A 10 -5.81 13.80 1.39
CA ASP A 10 -5.36 14.74 0.36
C ASP A 10 -4.13 15.54 0.82
N ARG A 11 -3.86 15.56 2.13
CA ARG A 11 -2.71 16.24 2.74
C ARG A 11 -1.57 15.28 3.11
N LEU A 12 -1.76 13.98 2.91
CA LEU A 12 -0.71 12.99 3.14
C LEU A 12 0.22 12.94 1.93
N SER A 13 1.52 12.96 2.20
CA SER A 13 2.56 12.91 1.15
C SER A 13 3.63 11.85 1.40
N LYS A 14 3.65 11.24 2.60
CA LYS A 14 4.61 10.21 2.95
C LYS A 14 4.06 8.83 2.63
N GLY A 15 4.92 7.95 2.12
CA GLY A 15 4.53 6.61 1.69
C GLY A 15 4.01 5.73 2.83
N ASP A 16 4.60 5.83 4.03
CA ASP A 16 4.16 5.10 5.23
C ASP A 16 2.78 5.56 5.72
N ASP A 17 2.56 6.87 5.79
CA ASP A 17 1.26 7.46 6.15
C ASP A 17 0.17 7.08 5.13
N LEU A 18 0.49 7.13 3.83
CA LEU A 18 -0.43 6.74 2.75
C LEU A 18 -0.74 5.23 2.79
N TYR A 19 0.27 4.41 3.03
CA TYR A 19 0.11 2.96 3.14
C TYR A 19 -0.73 2.57 4.36
N ASP A 20 -0.47 3.19 5.51
CA ASP A 20 -1.26 2.99 6.73
C ASP A 20 -2.73 3.37 6.53
N TYR A 21 -2.99 4.42 5.75
CA TYR A 21 -4.35 4.89 5.50
C TYR A 21 -5.10 4.02 4.48
N TYR A 22 -4.45 3.62 3.39
CA TYR A 22 -5.12 2.98 2.24
C TYR A 22 -4.93 1.47 2.14
N CYS A 23 -3.87 0.90 2.72
CA CYS A 23 -3.41 -0.45 2.41
C CYS A 23 -3.39 -1.37 3.63
N ALA A 24 -2.83 -0.88 4.75
CA ALA A 24 -2.49 -1.66 5.93
C ALA A 24 -3.64 -2.53 6.46
N ALA A 25 -4.83 -1.95 6.62
CA ALA A 25 -5.98 -2.66 7.19
C ALA A 25 -6.41 -3.85 6.32
N CYS A 26 -6.49 -3.67 5.00
CA CYS A 26 -6.88 -4.76 4.09
C CYS A 26 -5.82 -5.87 4.09
N HIS A 27 -4.52 -5.53 4.08
CA HIS A 27 -3.47 -6.53 4.13
C HIS A 27 -3.44 -7.31 5.45
N GLU A 28 -3.71 -6.64 6.56
CA GLU A 28 -3.87 -7.27 7.87
C GLU A 28 -5.08 -8.23 7.89
N GLU A 29 -6.24 -7.79 7.39
CA GLU A 29 -7.46 -8.62 7.27
C GLU A 29 -7.27 -9.85 6.37
N ASN A 30 -6.37 -9.77 5.38
CA ASN A 30 -6.02 -10.87 4.49
C ASN A 30 -4.89 -11.76 5.02
N ASN A 31 -4.49 -11.61 6.29
CA ASN A 31 -3.40 -12.37 6.92
C ASN A 31 -2.04 -12.20 6.22
N LEU A 32 -1.81 -11.08 5.53
CA LEU A 32 -0.46 -10.74 5.04
C LEU A 32 0.35 -10.04 6.13
N GLY A 33 -0.33 -9.59 7.19
CA GLY A 33 0.19 -8.67 8.18
C GLY A 33 0.06 -7.22 7.72
N ARG A 34 0.22 -6.29 8.66
CA ARG A 34 0.04 -4.86 8.42
C ARG A 34 1.02 -4.36 7.35
N TYR A 35 2.23 -4.90 7.30
CA TYR A 35 3.31 -4.51 6.39
C TYR A 35 3.83 -5.68 5.55
N LEU A 36 2.95 -6.61 5.14
CA LEU A 36 3.30 -7.76 4.30
C LEU A 36 4.30 -8.73 4.94
N GLU A 37 4.34 -8.78 6.28
CA GLU A 37 5.27 -9.59 7.07
C GLU A 37 5.13 -11.09 6.82
N GLN A 38 4.01 -11.55 6.26
CA GLN A 38 3.72 -12.96 6.00
C GLN A 38 3.72 -13.32 4.51
N VAL A 39 4.12 -12.39 3.63
CA VAL A 39 4.20 -12.67 2.19
C VAL A 39 5.39 -13.60 1.91
N PRO A 40 5.16 -14.82 1.37
CA PRO A 40 6.24 -15.76 1.14
C PRO A 40 7.29 -15.25 0.14
N LEU A 41 8.58 -15.45 0.45
CA LEU A 41 9.73 -15.02 -0.37
C LEU A 41 9.71 -15.51 -1.83
N HIS A 42 9.03 -16.62 -2.12
CA HIS A 42 8.92 -17.16 -3.47
C HIS A 42 7.85 -16.46 -4.33
N GLN A 43 7.03 -15.58 -3.75
CA GLN A 43 6.07 -14.79 -4.51
C GLN A 43 6.80 -13.63 -5.19
N ARG A 44 6.53 -13.42 -6.48
CA ARG A 44 7.08 -12.28 -7.21
C ARG A 44 6.58 -10.99 -6.57
N GLN A 45 7.49 -10.24 -5.96
CA GLN A 45 7.19 -8.89 -5.51
C GLN A 45 6.87 -7.99 -6.71
N MET A 46 5.73 -7.30 -6.67
CA MET A 46 5.41 -6.26 -7.65
C MET A 46 6.48 -5.17 -7.61
N GLN A 47 6.93 -4.73 -8.77
CA GLN A 47 7.81 -3.57 -8.85
C GLN A 47 7.04 -2.30 -8.50
N ALA A 48 7.72 -1.27 -7.99
CA ALA A 48 7.06 -0.01 -7.60
C ALA A 48 6.20 0.58 -8.74
N TYR A 49 6.68 0.55 -9.98
CA TYR A 49 5.89 1.05 -11.12
C TYR A 49 4.64 0.20 -11.41
N GLU A 50 4.67 -1.11 -11.15
CA GLU A 50 3.51 -1.99 -11.29
C GLU A 50 2.44 -1.65 -10.25
N ILE A 51 2.87 -1.29 -9.04
CA ILE A 51 1.98 -0.81 -7.97
C ILE A 51 1.34 0.53 -8.38
N VAL A 52 2.12 1.48 -8.94
CA VAL A 52 1.55 2.76 -9.44
C VAL A 52 0.49 2.52 -10.51
N LEU A 53 0.76 1.64 -11.47
CA LEU A 53 -0.21 1.31 -12.52
C LEU A 53 -1.47 0.67 -11.94
N MET A 54 -1.33 -0.25 -10.99
CA MET A 54 -2.47 -0.83 -10.27
C MET A 54 -3.32 0.25 -9.59
N LEU A 55 -2.69 1.15 -8.83
CA LEU A 55 -3.41 2.19 -8.10
C LEU A 55 -4.16 3.13 -9.03
N LYS A 56 -3.60 3.46 -10.20
CA LYS A 56 -4.19 4.46 -11.09
C LYS A 56 -5.12 3.89 -12.16
N GLN A 57 -4.88 2.67 -12.61
CA GLN A 57 -5.56 2.08 -13.78
C GLN A 57 -6.35 0.83 -13.43
N GLY A 58 -6.23 0.34 -12.19
CA GLY A 58 -6.73 -0.97 -11.80
C GLY A 58 -5.77 -2.09 -12.21
N TYR A 59 -5.95 -3.25 -11.57
CA TYR A 59 -5.16 -4.44 -11.83
C TYR A 59 -6.01 -5.66 -11.54
N SER A 60 -5.92 -6.67 -12.40
CA SER A 60 -6.48 -8.00 -12.16
C SER A 60 -5.34 -8.97 -11.93
N GLY A 61 -5.16 -9.45 -10.69
CA GLY A 61 -4.08 -10.37 -10.35
C GLY A 61 -4.04 -10.70 -8.86
N ALA A 62 -2.88 -10.51 -8.22
CA ALA A 62 -2.68 -10.78 -6.79
C ALA A 62 -3.50 -9.85 -5.86
N HIS A 63 -3.98 -8.71 -6.38
CA HIS A 63 -4.95 -7.86 -5.71
C HIS A 63 -6.35 -8.10 -6.30
N PRO A 64 -7.42 -7.99 -5.48
CA PRO A 64 -8.77 -7.83 -6.02
C PRO A 64 -8.84 -6.56 -6.88
N GLU A 65 -9.86 -6.47 -7.73
CA GLU A 65 -10.06 -5.28 -8.56
C GLU A 65 -10.18 -4.03 -7.69
N PHE A 66 -9.11 -3.22 -7.71
CA PHE A 66 -8.90 -2.10 -6.80
C PHE A 66 -8.15 -1.00 -7.54
N SER A 67 -8.60 0.24 -7.36
CA SER A 67 -7.90 1.43 -7.82
C SER A 67 -8.19 2.60 -6.88
N LEU A 68 -7.24 3.54 -6.81
CA LEU A 68 -7.32 4.80 -6.10
C LEU A 68 -7.04 5.96 -7.07
N PRO A 69 -7.91 6.22 -8.06
CA PRO A 69 -7.69 7.27 -9.06
C PRO A 69 -7.64 8.68 -8.47
N GLN A 70 -8.05 8.86 -7.21
CA GLN A 70 -7.97 10.11 -6.48
C GLN A 70 -6.55 10.45 -5.98
N LEU A 71 -5.62 9.49 -5.94
CA LEU A 71 -4.24 9.78 -5.56
C LEU A 71 -3.55 10.61 -6.65
N SER A 72 -2.80 11.63 -6.22
CA SER A 72 -1.87 12.30 -7.13
C SER A 72 -0.76 11.35 -7.58
N ASP A 73 -0.07 11.70 -8.67
CA ASP A 73 1.07 10.94 -9.19
C ASP A 73 2.18 10.79 -8.14
N GLU A 74 2.42 11.84 -7.36
CA GLU A 74 3.39 11.85 -6.27
C GLU A 74 2.95 10.95 -5.11
N GLN A 75 1.67 10.97 -4.74
CA GLN A 75 1.14 10.09 -3.68
C GLN A 75 1.22 8.62 -4.10
N ALA A 76 0.83 8.31 -5.34
CA ALA A 76 0.92 6.97 -5.89
C ALA A 76 2.36 6.44 -5.94
N ASP A 77 3.32 7.28 -6.37
CA ASP A 77 4.75 6.93 -6.35
C ASP A 77 5.28 6.75 -4.91
N ALA A 78 4.90 7.62 -3.98
CA ALA A 78 5.34 7.55 -2.59
C ALA A 78 4.89 6.26 -1.90
N VAL A 79 3.60 5.89 -2.01
CA VAL A 79 3.08 4.66 -1.42
C VAL A 79 3.65 3.41 -2.11
N ALA A 80 3.84 3.46 -3.43
CA ALA A 80 4.41 2.34 -4.18
C ALA A 80 5.87 2.06 -3.80
N ARG A 81 6.70 3.11 -3.62
CA ARG A 81 8.09 2.96 -3.15
C ARG A 81 8.16 2.42 -1.74
N PHE A 82 7.30 2.91 -0.85
CA PHE A 82 7.22 2.39 0.52
C PHE A 82 6.83 0.92 0.51
N ALA A 83 5.75 0.54 -0.18
CA ALA A 83 5.30 -0.85 -0.28
C ALA A 83 6.37 -1.77 -0.89
N TYR A 84 7.11 -1.30 -1.90
CA TYR A 84 8.24 -2.04 -2.48
C TYR A 84 9.41 -2.22 -1.49
N SER A 85 9.63 -1.26 -0.60
CA SER A 85 10.68 -1.37 0.43
C SER A 85 10.31 -2.25 1.62
N LEU A 86 9.04 -2.64 1.76
CA LEU A 86 8.61 -3.50 2.84
C LEU A 86 9.27 -4.89 2.69
N PRO A 87 9.82 -5.45 3.77
CA PRO A 87 10.36 -6.80 3.73
C PRO A 87 9.20 -7.79 3.54
N ALA A 88 9.23 -8.56 2.46
CA ALA A 88 8.48 -9.81 2.41
C ALA A 88 9.13 -10.76 3.43
N SER A 89 8.42 -11.10 4.51
CA SER A 89 8.79 -12.05 5.56
C SER A 89 10.29 -12.39 5.68
N ALA A 90 11.03 -11.62 6.49
CA ALA A 90 12.29 -12.11 7.04
C ALA A 90 11.97 -12.96 8.27
N ASP A 91 11.72 -14.25 8.07
CA ASP A 91 11.67 -15.21 9.17
C ASP A 91 13.06 -15.29 9.81
N ASN A 92 13.11 -15.14 11.14
CA ASN A 92 14.25 -15.43 12.00
C ASN A 92 13.88 -16.64 12.87
#